data_AF-A0A2V2E8F6-F1
#
_entry.id   AF-A0A2V2E8F6-F1
#
_cell.length_a   1.000
_cell.length_b   1.000
_cell.length_c   1.000
_cell.angle_alpha   90.00
_cell.angle_beta   90.00
_cell.angle_gamma   90.00
#
_symmetry.space_group_name_H-M   'P 1'
#
loop_
_entity.id
_entity.type
_entity.pdbx_description
1 polymer ?
#
loop_
_entity_poly.entity_id
_entity_poly.type
_entity_poly.pdbx_seq_one_letter_code
_entity_poly.pdbx_strand_id
1 'polypeptide(L)'
;MKSKSFYYTLVITAIFIAIILILAFTPIGFIQLGFIKATIIHIPVIIGSILLGPKIGAGLGALFGLTSLISNTISPAVLSFVFSPLIPVPGTDSGSWLSLIICFIPRILVGIVPYYVYKLLLKISKNKLRLDWVFLSVSGIVGSMVNTLLVMNLIFFLFHDSYAYVKSITVDMVYGAVMTVVAVNGIPEAIVAGIITAAMGKVLFKMKMNKKL
;
A
#
# COMPACT_ATOMS: atom_id res chain seq x y z
N MET A 1 -26.50 -20.01 -11.46
CA MET A 1 -26.07 -19.30 -10.22
C MET A 1 -24.62 -18.78 -10.23
N LYS A 2 -23.68 -19.34 -11.00
CA LYS A 2 -22.27 -18.84 -11.04
C LYS A 2 -22.07 -17.44 -11.67
N SER A 3 -22.87 -17.05 -12.67
CA SER A 3 -22.59 -15.80 -13.41
C SER A 3 -22.86 -14.52 -12.60
N LYS A 4 -23.93 -14.46 -11.78
CA LYS A 4 -24.21 -13.30 -10.90
C LYS A 4 -23.05 -12.96 -9.94
N SER A 5 -22.39 -13.98 -9.38
CA SER A 5 -21.23 -13.78 -8.49
C SER A 5 -19.99 -13.28 -9.25
N PHE A 6 -19.82 -13.70 -10.51
CA PHE A 6 -18.71 -13.27 -11.35
C PHE A 6 -18.87 -11.79 -11.74
N TYR A 7 -20.06 -11.39 -12.22
CA TYR A 7 -20.33 -9.99 -12.56
C TYR A 7 -20.17 -9.06 -11.36
N TYR A 8 -20.64 -9.46 -10.18
CA TYR A 8 -20.46 -8.67 -8.95
C TYR A 8 -18.97 -8.46 -8.61
N THR A 9 -18.17 -9.52 -8.67
CA THR A 9 -16.73 -9.47 -8.41
C THR A 9 -16.02 -8.57 -9.42
N LEU A 10 -16.38 -8.70 -10.70
CA LEU A 10 -15.84 -7.87 -11.79
C LEU A 10 -16.15 -6.39 -11.59
N VAL A 11 -17.42 -6.06 -11.31
CA VAL A 11 -17.86 -4.66 -11.11
C VAL A 11 -17.18 -4.04 -9.89
N ILE A 12 -17.12 -4.74 -8.76
CA ILE A 12 -16.45 -4.19 -7.56
C ILE A 12 -14.95 -4.04 -7.78
N THR A 13 -14.32 -5.00 -8.46
CA THR A 13 -12.90 -4.86 -8.84
C THR A 13 -12.69 -3.63 -9.72
N ALA A 14 -13.54 -3.40 -10.72
CA ALA A 14 -13.47 -2.23 -11.58
C ALA A 14 -13.65 -0.91 -10.80
N ILE A 15 -14.54 -0.88 -9.81
CA ILE A 15 -14.72 0.28 -8.93
C ILE A 15 -13.45 0.54 -8.11
N PHE A 16 -12.84 -0.49 -7.50
CA PHE A 16 -11.58 -0.31 -6.77
C PHE A 16 -10.44 0.14 -7.68
N ILE A 17 -10.34 -0.41 -8.90
CA ILE A 17 -9.38 0.03 -9.92
C ILE A 17 -9.60 1.52 -10.23
N ALA A 18 -10.83 1.94 -10.51
CA ALA A 18 -11.15 3.34 -10.79
C ALA A 18 -10.77 4.27 -9.63
N ILE A 19 -11.08 3.88 -8.38
CA ILE A 19 -10.70 4.64 -7.19
C ILE A 19 -9.17 4.74 -7.07
N ILE A 20 -8.44 3.65 -7.28
CA ILE A 20 -6.97 3.64 -7.22
C ILE A 20 -6.38 4.56 -8.29
N LEU A 21 -6.90 4.52 -9.53
CA LEU A 21 -6.44 5.39 -10.62
C LEU A 21 -6.71 6.86 -10.30
N ILE A 22 -7.92 7.20 -9.82
CA ILE A 22 -8.26 8.56 -9.42
C ILE A 22 -7.32 9.03 -8.32
N LEU A 23 -7.12 8.25 -7.25
CA LEU A 23 -6.22 8.63 -6.17
C LEU A 23 -4.76 8.74 -6.63
N ALA A 24 -4.32 7.91 -7.57
CA ALA A 24 -2.94 7.94 -8.04
C ALA A 24 -2.64 9.11 -8.98
N PHE A 25 -3.60 9.54 -9.79
CA PHE A 25 -3.44 10.66 -10.73
C PHE A 25 -3.93 11.99 -10.16
N THR A 26 -4.53 12.01 -8.97
CA THR A 26 -4.92 13.24 -8.28
C THR A 26 -4.00 13.51 -7.09
N PRO A 27 -3.79 14.78 -6.70
CA PRO A 27 -3.05 15.12 -5.48
C PRO A 27 -3.66 14.55 -4.19
N ILE A 28 -4.92 14.09 -4.24
CA ILE A 28 -5.70 13.57 -3.12
C ILE A 28 -5.15 12.21 -2.61
N GLY A 29 -4.45 11.44 -3.46
CA GLY A 29 -3.84 10.19 -3.05
C GLY A 29 -2.74 10.32 -1.99
N PHE A 30 -2.28 11.54 -1.72
CA PHE A 30 -1.27 11.88 -0.73
C PHE A 30 -1.78 12.99 0.19
N ILE A 31 -2.12 12.68 1.45
CA ILE A 31 -2.43 13.71 2.46
C ILE A 31 -1.11 14.38 2.82
N GLN A 32 -0.98 15.67 2.50
CA GLN A 32 0.17 16.48 2.90
C GLN A 32 -0.03 16.93 4.34
N LEU A 33 0.39 16.11 5.30
CA LEU A 33 0.43 16.48 6.71
C LEU A 33 1.68 17.33 6.94
N GLY A 34 1.63 18.60 6.52
CA GLY A 34 2.63 19.66 6.78
C GLY A 34 4.04 19.37 6.24
N PHE A 35 4.74 18.42 6.87
CA PHE A 35 6.12 18.02 6.58
C PHE A 35 6.20 16.71 5.77
N ILE A 36 5.07 16.02 5.53
CA ILE A 36 5.06 14.62 5.07
C ILE A 36 3.93 14.34 4.07
N LYS A 37 4.20 13.52 3.04
CA LYS A 37 3.19 12.96 2.12
C LYS A 37 2.72 11.58 2.64
N ALA A 38 1.55 11.52 3.27
CA ALA A 38 0.94 10.27 3.71
C ALA A 38 0.13 9.63 2.56
N THR A 39 0.45 8.40 2.19
CA THR A 39 -0.23 7.68 1.10
C THR A 39 -1.61 7.16 1.51
N ILE A 40 -2.65 7.37 0.70
CA ILE A 40 -3.99 6.79 0.92
C ILE A 40 -4.26 5.62 -0.04
N ILE A 41 -3.52 5.55 -1.16
CA ILE A 41 -3.80 4.62 -2.27
C ILE A 41 -3.77 3.14 -1.84
N HIS A 42 -2.99 2.81 -0.81
CA HIS A 42 -2.94 1.46 -0.26
C HIS A 42 -4.24 1.04 0.44
N ILE A 43 -5.07 1.97 0.92
CA ILE A 43 -6.31 1.66 1.65
C ILE A 43 -7.37 0.97 0.77
N PRO A 44 -7.72 1.48 -0.43
CA PRO A 44 -8.57 0.75 -1.37
C PRO A 44 -8.04 -0.64 -1.73
N VAL A 45 -6.71 -0.80 -1.85
CA VAL A 45 -6.07 -2.10 -2.12
C VAL A 45 -6.28 -3.07 -0.95
N ILE A 46 -6.07 -2.60 0.28
CA ILE A 46 -6.31 -3.38 1.51
C ILE A 46 -7.77 -3.82 1.58
N ILE A 47 -8.72 -2.90 1.44
CA ILE A 47 -10.15 -3.19 1.51
C ILE A 47 -10.56 -4.15 0.38
N GLY A 48 -10.10 -3.90 -0.85
CA GLY A 48 -10.35 -4.76 -2.00
C GLY A 48 -9.83 -6.19 -1.77
N SER A 49 -8.64 -6.33 -1.17
CA SER A 49 -8.08 -7.64 -0.82
C SER A 49 -8.93 -8.39 0.21
N ILE A 50 -9.42 -7.70 1.25
CA ILE A 50 -10.23 -8.29 2.32
C ILE A 50 -11.60 -8.74 1.78
N LEU A 51 -12.20 -7.95 0.87
CA LEU A 51 -13.54 -8.21 0.35
C LEU A 51 -13.58 -9.25 -0.76
N LEU A 52 -12.64 -9.18 -1.71
CA LEU A 52 -12.62 -9.95 -2.95
C LEU A 52 -11.61 -11.10 -2.93
N GLY A 53 -10.66 -11.07 -1.99
CA GLY A 53 -9.65 -12.10 -1.80
C GLY A 53 -8.25 -11.71 -2.28
N PRO A 54 -7.24 -12.53 -1.95
CA PRO A 54 -5.82 -12.17 -2.11
C PRO A 54 -5.37 -12.14 -3.58
N LYS A 55 -6.00 -12.92 -4.47
CA LYS A 55 -5.69 -12.90 -5.91
C LYS A 55 -6.03 -11.56 -6.55
N ILE A 56 -7.22 -11.03 -6.23
CA ILE A 56 -7.68 -9.73 -6.74
C ILE A 56 -6.92 -8.62 -6.01
N GLY A 57 -6.71 -8.74 -4.70
CA GLY A 57 -5.87 -7.83 -3.93
C GLY A 57 -4.46 -7.69 -4.49
N ALA A 58 -3.81 -8.79 -4.85
CA ALA A 58 -2.50 -8.79 -5.52
C ALA A 58 -2.54 -8.02 -6.85
N GLY A 59 -3.60 -8.19 -7.65
CA GLY A 59 -3.80 -7.44 -8.90
C GLY A 59 -4.00 -5.94 -8.66
N LEU A 60 -4.79 -5.56 -7.65
CA LEU A 60 -4.96 -4.16 -7.23
C LEU A 60 -3.64 -3.57 -6.72
N GLY A 61 -2.83 -4.36 -6.01
CA GLY A 61 -1.49 -4.00 -5.56
C GLY A 61 -0.51 -3.82 -6.72
N ALA A 62 -0.56 -4.69 -7.72
CA ALA A 62 0.24 -4.53 -8.94
C ALA A 62 -0.16 -3.26 -9.70
N LEU A 63 -1.46 -2.96 -9.80
CA LEU A 63 -1.95 -1.71 -10.39
C LEU A 63 -1.42 -0.49 -9.60
N PHE A 64 -1.43 -0.55 -8.27
CA PHE A 64 -0.86 0.50 -7.43
C PHE A 64 0.66 0.66 -7.65
N GLY A 65 1.40 -0.43 -7.83
CA GLY A 65 2.80 -0.39 -8.24
C GLY A 65 2.98 0.29 -9.61
N LEU A 66 2.17 -0.09 -10.59
CA LEU A 66 2.23 0.50 -11.94
C LEU A 66 1.92 2.01 -11.92
N THR A 67 0.88 2.43 -11.21
CA THR A 67 0.55 3.86 -11.09
C THR A 67 1.64 4.62 -10.33
N SER A 68 2.26 4.00 -9.32
CA SER A 68 3.42 4.57 -8.63
C SER A 68 4.59 4.77 -9.57
N LEU A 69 4.91 3.81 -10.43
CA LEU A 69 5.97 3.94 -11.43
C LEU A 69 5.70 5.08 -12.41
N ILE A 70 4.48 5.12 -12.96
CA ILE A 70 4.07 6.15 -13.92
C ILE A 70 4.13 7.54 -13.28
N SER A 71 3.56 7.68 -12.08
CA SER A 71 3.55 8.95 -11.33
C SER A 71 4.96 9.43 -11.01
N ASN A 72 5.85 8.54 -10.56
CA ASN A 72 7.24 8.89 -10.27
C ASN A 72 8.05 9.24 -11.53
N THR A 73 7.67 8.70 -12.70
CA THR A 73 8.32 9.03 -13.97
C THR A 73 7.85 10.39 -14.51
N ILE A 74 6.57 10.72 -14.38
CA ILE A 74 5.99 11.98 -14.89
C ILE A 74 6.24 13.16 -13.93
N SER A 75 6.31 12.90 -12.62
CA SER A 75 6.56 13.92 -11.59
C SER A 75 7.69 13.47 -10.67
N PRO A 76 8.96 13.63 -11.11
CA PRO A 76 10.12 13.20 -10.33
C PRO A 76 10.20 13.92 -8.99
N ALA A 77 10.26 13.13 -7.93
CA ALA A 77 10.60 13.55 -6.58
C ALA A 77 12.00 13.03 -6.21
N VAL A 78 12.51 13.53 -5.08
CA VAL A 78 13.84 13.22 -4.54
C VAL A 78 14.11 11.70 -4.39
N LEU A 79 13.07 10.89 -4.18
CA LEU A 79 13.16 9.42 -4.04
C LEU A 79 12.68 8.65 -5.28
N SER A 80 12.35 9.33 -6.39
CA SER A 80 11.73 8.70 -7.55
C SER A 80 12.68 7.74 -8.30
N PHE A 81 14.00 7.89 -8.14
CA PHE A 81 14.99 6.95 -8.65
C PHE A 81 14.82 5.51 -8.10
N VAL A 82 14.26 5.39 -6.89
CA VAL A 82 13.97 4.09 -6.25
C VAL A 82 12.71 3.44 -6.86
N PHE A 83 11.80 4.24 -7.42
CA PHE A 83 10.49 3.77 -7.88
C PHE A 83 10.34 3.74 -9.40
N SER A 84 11.28 4.31 -10.15
CA SER A 84 11.31 4.27 -11.61
C SER A 84 12.70 3.87 -12.11
N PRO A 85 12.82 2.83 -12.95
CA PRO A 85 14.08 2.44 -13.57
C PRO A 85 14.53 3.43 -14.66
N LEU A 86 13.70 4.41 -15.00
CA LEU A 86 13.99 5.42 -16.03
C LEU A 86 14.67 6.66 -15.46
N ILE A 87 14.70 6.81 -14.13
CA ILE A 87 15.33 7.94 -13.47
C ILE A 87 16.74 7.50 -13.06
N PRO A 88 17.79 8.23 -13.48
CA PRO A 88 19.15 7.91 -13.11
C PRO A 88 19.29 7.95 -11.60
N VAL A 89 19.93 6.91 -11.06
CA VAL A 89 20.20 6.84 -9.64
C VAL A 89 21.23 7.92 -9.31
N PRO A 90 21.02 8.75 -8.27
CA PRO A 90 21.97 9.79 -7.90
C PRO A 90 23.37 9.19 -7.66
N GLY A 91 24.33 9.58 -8.50
CA GLY A 91 25.70 9.03 -8.53
C GLY A 91 26.01 8.06 -9.67
N THR A 92 25.06 7.70 -10.54
CA THR A 92 25.27 6.84 -11.72
C THR A 92 24.48 7.31 -12.95
N ASP A 93 25.01 7.09 -14.15
CA ASP A 93 24.37 7.49 -15.42
C ASP A 93 23.26 6.54 -15.91
N SER A 94 22.97 5.46 -15.17
CA SER A 94 21.96 4.47 -15.52
C SER A 94 20.91 4.32 -14.42
N GLY A 95 19.66 4.12 -14.85
CA GLY A 95 18.58 3.71 -13.93
C GLY A 95 18.69 2.23 -13.60
N SER A 96 18.13 1.82 -12.45
CA SER A 96 18.25 0.45 -11.96
C SER A 96 16.97 -0.34 -12.16
N TRP A 97 17.08 -1.51 -12.79
CA TRP A 97 15.96 -2.47 -12.88
C TRP A 97 15.47 -2.95 -11.51
N LEU A 98 16.31 -2.82 -10.47
CA LEU A 98 15.94 -3.11 -9.08
C LEU A 98 14.84 -2.16 -8.58
N SER A 99 14.69 -0.97 -9.14
CA SER A 99 13.61 -0.04 -8.81
C SER A 99 12.22 -0.60 -9.14
N LEU A 100 12.11 -1.50 -10.13
CA LEU A 100 10.85 -2.22 -10.41
C LEU A 100 10.49 -3.19 -9.29
N ILE A 101 11.48 -3.88 -8.73
CA ILE A 101 11.29 -4.82 -7.62
C ILE A 101 10.77 -4.06 -6.40
N ILE A 102 11.40 -2.93 -6.07
CA ILE A 102 10.96 -2.08 -4.95
C ILE A 102 9.59 -1.48 -5.21
N CYS A 103 9.28 -1.14 -6.46
CA CYS A 103 7.98 -0.64 -6.83
C CYS A 103 6.91 -1.72 -6.67
N PHE A 104 7.01 -2.86 -7.35
CA PHE A 104 5.91 -3.82 -7.40
C PHE A 104 5.78 -4.73 -6.17
N ILE A 105 6.88 -5.24 -5.60
CA ILE A 105 6.81 -6.28 -4.56
C ILE A 105 6.07 -5.81 -3.31
N PRO A 106 6.42 -4.66 -2.68
CA PRO A 106 5.71 -4.20 -1.50
C PRO A 106 4.23 -3.97 -1.77
N ARG A 107 3.87 -3.41 -2.94
CA ARG A 107 2.47 -3.08 -3.25
C ARG A 107 1.64 -4.33 -3.53
N ILE A 108 2.21 -5.35 -4.15
CA ILE A 108 1.54 -6.65 -4.29
C ILE A 108 1.33 -7.28 -2.91
N LEU A 109 2.32 -7.23 -2.02
CA LEU A 109 2.21 -7.77 -0.66
C LEU A 109 1.18 -7.04 0.20
N VAL A 110 1.02 -5.73 0.04
CA VAL A 110 -0.08 -4.94 0.63
C VAL A 110 -1.45 -5.45 0.19
N GLY A 111 -1.55 -6.00 -1.02
CA GLY A 111 -2.77 -6.64 -1.52
C GLY A 111 -3.00 -8.07 -1.04
N ILE A 112 -2.04 -8.67 -0.32
CA ILE A 112 -2.09 -10.10 0.07
C ILE A 112 -2.09 -10.25 1.59
N VAL A 113 -1.15 -9.59 2.29
CA VAL A 113 -0.93 -9.74 3.73
C VAL A 113 -2.18 -9.35 4.55
N PRO A 114 -2.87 -8.22 4.30
CA PRO A 114 -4.03 -7.82 5.10
C PRO A 114 -5.18 -8.82 5.06
N TYR A 115 -5.37 -9.50 3.93
CA TYR A 115 -6.36 -10.56 3.78
C TYR A 115 -6.04 -11.75 4.70
N TYR A 116 -4.78 -12.19 4.73
CA TYR A 116 -4.38 -13.30 5.60
C TYR A 116 -4.43 -12.91 7.07
N VAL A 117 -4.01 -11.70 7.43
CA VAL A 117 -4.13 -11.16 8.79
C VAL A 117 -5.59 -11.16 9.23
N TYR A 118 -6.49 -10.67 8.38
CA TYR A 118 -7.92 -10.64 8.67
C TYR A 118 -8.48 -12.06 8.90
N LYS A 119 -8.12 -13.00 8.01
CA LYS A 119 -8.58 -14.39 8.08
C LYS A 119 -8.03 -15.13 9.31
N LEU A 120 -6.78 -14.86 9.70
CA LEU A 120 -6.18 -15.43 10.92
C LEU A 120 -6.88 -14.91 12.17
N LEU A 121 -7.11 -13.60 12.27
CA LEU A 121 -7.84 -12.99 13.39
C LEU A 121 -9.27 -13.56 13.53
N LEU A 122 -9.97 -13.72 12.40
CA LEU A 122 -11.28 -14.37 12.37
C LEU A 122 -11.25 -15.85 12.78
N LYS A 123 -10.15 -16.56 12.51
CA LYS A 123 -10.01 -17.98 12.88
C LYS A 123 -9.76 -18.15 14.38
N ILE A 124 -9.01 -17.22 14.97
CA ILE A 124 -8.66 -17.23 16.40
C ILE A 124 -9.84 -16.78 17.27
N SER A 125 -10.68 -15.86 16.77
CA SER A 125 -11.81 -15.34 17.54
C SER A 125 -13.05 -16.24 17.46
N LYS A 126 -13.52 -16.73 18.63
CA LYS A 126 -14.78 -17.49 18.77
C LYS A 126 -16.03 -16.62 18.53
N ASN A 127 -15.94 -15.30 18.72
CA ASN A 127 -17.07 -14.37 18.61
C ASN A 127 -16.95 -13.49 17.35
N LYS A 128 -17.27 -14.10 16.20
CA LYS A 128 -16.97 -13.57 14.85
C LYS A 128 -17.61 -12.20 14.54
N LEU A 129 -18.75 -11.85 15.13
CA LEU A 129 -19.51 -10.64 14.77
C LEU A 129 -19.16 -9.40 15.61
N ARG A 130 -18.61 -9.57 16.82
CA ARG A 130 -18.45 -8.45 17.77
C ARG A 130 -17.14 -7.68 17.59
N LEU A 131 -16.16 -8.27 16.90
CA LEU A 131 -14.78 -7.75 16.75
C LEU A 131 -14.37 -7.46 15.29
N ASP A 132 -15.27 -7.57 14.32
CA ASP A 132 -14.95 -7.35 12.90
C ASP A 132 -14.26 -6.01 12.65
N TRP A 133 -14.70 -4.95 13.32
CA TRP A 133 -14.10 -3.61 13.23
C TRP A 133 -12.65 -3.55 13.73
N VAL A 134 -12.33 -4.25 14.82
CA VAL A 134 -10.96 -4.33 15.34
C VAL A 134 -10.08 -5.12 14.38
N PHE A 135 -10.59 -6.22 13.83
CA PHE A 135 -9.83 -7.03 12.86
C PHE A 135 -9.55 -6.27 11.57
N LEU A 136 -10.51 -5.48 11.10
CA LEU A 136 -10.33 -4.59 9.95
C LEU A 136 -9.29 -3.49 10.23
N SER A 137 -9.32 -2.87 11.42
CA SER A 137 -8.29 -1.90 11.81
C SER A 137 -6.90 -2.52 11.85
N VAL A 138 -6.76 -3.69 12.48
CA VAL A 138 -5.47 -4.38 12.59
C VAL A 138 -4.96 -4.77 11.21
N SER A 139 -5.81 -5.28 10.32
CA SER A 139 -5.42 -5.56 8.93
C SER A 139 -5.01 -4.31 8.16
N GLY A 140 -5.68 -3.17 8.40
CA GLY A 140 -5.31 -1.88 7.82
C GLY A 140 -3.93 -1.40 8.28
N ILE A 141 -3.68 -1.45 9.58
CA ILE A 141 -2.39 -1.10 10.20
C ILE A 141 -1.28 -1.99 9.63
N VAL A 142 -1.47 -3.31 9.65
CA VAL A 142 -0.47 -4.25 9.14
C VAL A 142 -0.22 -4.04 7.64
N GLY A 143 -1.27 -3.78 6.85
CA GLY A 143 -1.12 -3.47 5.42
C GLY A 143 -0.26 -2.23 5.17
N SER A 144 -0.51 -1.16 5.92
CA SER A 144 0.28 0.07 5.83
C SER A 144 1.73 -0.14 6.27
N MET A 145 1.93 -0.82 7.41
CA MET A 145 3.28 -1.15 7.90
C MET A 145 4.08 -2.03 6.94
N VAL A 146 3.44 -3.01 6.30
CA VAL A 146 4.08 -3.87 5.29
C VAL A 146 4.60 -3.03 4.14
N ASN A 147 3.84 -2.06 3.65
CA ASN A 147 4.32 -1.14 2.61
C ASN A 147 5.56 -0.37 3.08
N THR A 148 5.45 0.34 4.20
CA THR A 148 6.50 1.27 4.64
C THR A 148 7.77 0.53 5.04
N LEU A 149 7.66 -0.57 5.79
CA LEU A 149 8.82 -1.38 6.18
C LEU A 149 9.50 -2.04 4.98
N LEU A 150 8.76 -2.66 4.07
CA LEU A 150 9.38 -3.33 2.91
C LEU A 150 10.05 -2.34 1.98
N VAL A 151 9.37 -1.23 1.65
CA VAL A 151 9.94 -0.19 0.78
C VAL A 151 11.25 0.33 1.38
N MET A 152 11.25 0.63 2.68
CA MET A 152 12.39 1.21 3.37
C MET A 152 13.55 0.24 3.52
N ASN A 153 13.28 -1.03 3.85
CA ASN A 153 14.32 -2.05 3.92
C ASN A 153 14.92 -2.31 2.54
N LEU A 154 14.10 -2.38 1.49
CA LEU A 154 14.61 -2.58 0.13
C LEU A 154 15.46 -1.38 -0.36
N ILE A 155 15.10 -0.16 0.02
CA ILE A 155 15.95 1.03 -0.23
C ILE A 155 17.31 0.87 0.46
N PHE A 156 17.31 0.46 1.73
CA PHE A 156 18.55 0.27 2.48
C PHE A 156 19.45 -0.81 1.86
N PHE A 157 18.90 -1.97 1.48
CA PHE A 157 19.71 -3.06 0.92
C PHE A 157 20.23 -2.77 -0.49
N LEU A 158 19.45 -2.06 -1.33
CA LEU A 158 19.74 -1.94 -2.77
C LEU A 158 20.28 -0.55 -3.17
N PHE A 159 20.05 0.49 -2.36
CA PHE A 159 20.35 1.88 -2.71
C PHE A 159 20.89 2.71 -1.54
N HIS A 160 21.57 2.11 -0.55
CA HIS A 160 22.09 2.87 0.60
C HIS A 160 23.04 4.01 0.21
N ASP A 161 23.96 3.79 -0.75
CA ASP A 161 24.94 4.80 -1.19
C ASP A 161 24.24 5.99 -1.85
N SER A 162 23.28 5.72 -2.72
CA SER A 162 22.52 6.75 -3.42
C SER A 162 21.57 7.50 -2.48
N TYR A 163 21.02 6.80 -1.48
CA TYR A 163 20.22 7.43 -0.44
C TYR A 163 21.07 8.36 0.45
N ALA A 164 22.28 7.93 0.83
CA ALA A 164 23.25 8.76 1.56
C ALA A 164 23.59 10.05 0.79
N TYR A 165 23.88 9.91 -0.51
CA TYR A 165 24.19 11.03 -1.39
C TYR A 165 23.04 12.04 -1.49
N VAL A 166 21.81 11.57 -1.66
CA VAL A 166 20.63 12.44 -1.81
C VAL A 166 20.24 13.14 -0.51
N LYS A 167 20.46 12.50 0.63
CA LYS A 167 20.18 13.07 1.95
C LYS A 167 21.36 13.83 2.55
N SER A 168 22.50 13.87 1.86
CA SER A 168 23.75 14.45 2.34
C SER A 168 24.16 13.92 3.73
N ILE A 169 23.92 12.63 3.97
CA ILE A 169 24.25 11.92 5.22
C ILE A 169 25.32 10.87 4.95
N THR A 170 26.08 10.49 5.98
CA THR A 170 27.02 9.37 5.86
C THR A 170 26.27 8.05 5.69
N VAL A 171 26.89 7.07 5.01
CA VAL A 171 26.31 5.74 4.77
C VAL A 171 25.90 5.05 6.07
N ASP A 172 26.69 5.24 7.14
CA ASP A 172 26.40 4.72 8.48
C ASP A 172 25.11 5.31 9.11
N MET A 173 24.74 6.54 8.73
CA MET A 173 23.52 7.20 9.20
C MET A 173 22.28 6.86 8.37
N VAL A 174 22.43 6.18 7.23
CA VAL A 174 21.31 5.82 6.34
C VAL A 174 20.28 4.97 7.07
N TYR A 175 20.72 4.00 7.87
CA TYR A 175 19.80 3.16 8.64
C TYR A 175 18.98 3.99 9.65
N GLY A 176 19.63 4.92 10.35
CA GLY A 176 18.97 5.83 11.29
C GLY A 176 17.98 6.77 10.60
N ALA A 177 18.34 7.31 9.44
CA ALA A 177 17.47 8.15 8.62
C ALA A 177 16.24 7.36 8.13
N VAL A 178 16.45 6.15 7.60
CA VAL A 178 15.36 5.27 7.16
C VAL A 178 14.42 4.95 8.33
N MET A 179 14.95 4.59 9.50
CA MET A 179 14.14 4.32 10.69
C MET A 179 13.36 5.55 11.16
N THR A 180 13.95 6.73 11.05
CA THR A 180 13.27 8.01 11.35
C THR A 180 12.11 8.24 10.39
N VAL A 181 12.30 8.00 9.09
CA VAL A 181 11.21 8.14 8.11
C VAL A 181 10.12 7.09 8.33
N VAL A 182 10.47 5.86 8.70
CA VAL A 182 9.49 4.83 9.10
C VAL A 182 8.69 5.29 10.32
N ALA A 183 9.34 5.86 11.34
CA ALA A 183 8.66 6.33 12.54
C ALA A 183 7.76 7.53 12.27
N VAL A 184 8.28 8.54 11.55
CA VAL A 184 7.58 9.80 11.28
C VAL A 184 6.46 9.64 10.26
N ASN A 185 6.64 8.78 9.25
CA ASN A 185 5.64 8.59 8.18
C ASN A 185 4.79 7.35 8.41
N GLY A 186 5.41 6.24 8.78
CA GLY A 186 4.73 4.95 8.91
C GLY A 186 3.73 4.92 10.06
N ILE A 187 3.99 5.60 11.18
CA ILE A 187 3.05 5.62 12.32
C ILE A 187 1.75 6.38 11.95
N PRO A 188 1.80 7.63 11.46
CA PRO A 188 0.58 8.32 11.03
C PRO A 188 -0.16 7.60 9.90
N GLU A 189 0.56 7.08 8.90
CA GLU A 189 -0.04 6.32 7.80
C GLU A 189 -0.77 5.07 8.30
N ALA A 190 -0.16 4.32 9.23
CA ALA A 190 -0.77 3.12 9.78
C ALA A 190 -2.02 3.41 10.62
N ILE A 191 -2.01 4.50 11.40
CA ILE A 191 -3.19 4.93 12.17
C ILE A 191 -4.34 5.30 11.23
N VAL A 192 -4.07 6.15 10.22
CA VAL A 192 -5.07 6.56 9.23
C VAL A 192 -5.60 5.36 8.46
N ALA A 193 -4.72 4.46 8.01
CA ALA A 193 -5.10 3.22 7.34
C ALA A 193 -5.98 2.33 8.22
N GLY A 194 -5.66 2.18 9.50
CA GLY A 194 -6.45 1.40 10.46
C GLY A 194 -7.85 1.97 10.69
N ILE A 195 -7.96 3.29 10.84
CA ILE A 195 -9.25 3.96 11.06
C ILE A 195 -10.13 3.85 9.82
N ILE A 196 -9.59 4.19 8.63
CA ILE A 196 -10.38 4.18 7.39
C ILE A 196 -10.77 2.75 7.00
N THR A 197 -9.85 1.78 7.15
CA THR A 197 -10.15 0.37 6.84
C THR A 197 -11.25 -0.18 7.73
N ALA A 198 -11.29 0.18 9.02
CA ALA A 198 -12.39 -0.23 9.90
C ALA A 198 -13.70 0.48 9.59
N ALA A 199 -13.68 1.79 9.34
CA ALA A 199 -14.88 2.56 9.00
C ALA A 199 -15.52 2.03 7.71
N MET A 200 -14.72 1.91 6.64
CA MET A 200 -15.19 1.42 5.34
C MET A 200 -15.51 -0.08 5.39
N GLY A 201 -14.69 -0.88 6.05
CA GLY A 201 -14.91 -2.31 6.17
C GLY A 201 -16.22 -2.61 6.89
N LYS A 202 -16.58 -1.87 7.95
CA LYS A 202 -17.88 -2.03 8.62
C LYS A 202 -19.06 -1.79 7.68
N VAL A 203 -19.00 -0.73 6.87
CA VAL A 203 -20.04 -0.40 5.88
C VAL A 203 -20.13 -1.48 4.81
N LEU A 204 -18.99 -1.90 4.27
CA LEU A 204 -18.91 -2.88 3.18
C LEU A 204 -19.31 -4.30 3.62
N PHE A 205 -18.95 -4.72 4.84
CA PHE A 205 -19.40 -6.00 5.40
C PHE A 205 -20.90 -6.00 5.68
N LYS A 206 -21.45 -4.89 6.20
CA LYS A 206 -22.92 -4.73 6.36
C LYS A 206 -23.65 -4.87 5.02
N MET A 207 -23.10 -4.29 3.94
CA MET A 207 -23.66 -4.42 2.59
C MET A 207 -23.53 -5.84 2.02
N LYS A 208 -22.40 -6.53 2.26
CA LYS A 208 -22.19 -7.91 1.81
C LYS A 208 -23.10 -8.90 2.53
N MET A 209 -23.35 -8.69 3.83
CA MET A 209 -24.29 -9.51 4.60
C MET A 209 -25.76 -9.27 4.23
N ASN A 210 -26.15 -8.03 3.89
CA ASN A 210 -27.50 -7.73 3.40
C ASN A 210 -27.81 -8.29 2.01
N LYS A 211 -26.80 -8.78 1.27
CA LYS A 211 -26.94 -9.39 -0.06
C LYS A 211 -26.91 -10.93 -0.05
N LYS A 212 -27.04 -11.58 1.11
CA LYS A 212 -27.56 -12.96 1.16
C LYS A 212 -29.07 -12.93 0.83
N LEU A 213 -29.38 -12.67 -0.44
CA LEU A 213 -30.66 -12.94 -1.10
C LEU A 213 -30.40 -14.02 -2.15
#